data_AF-A0A1H8W4W9-F1
#
_entry.id   AF-A0A1H8W4W9-F1
#
_cell.length_a   1.000
_cell.length_b   1.000
_cell.length_c   1.000
_cell.angle_alpha   90.00
_cell.angle_beta   90.00
_cell.angle_gamma   90.00
#
_symmetry.space_group_name_H-M   'P 1'
#
loop_
_entity.id
_entity.type
_entity.pdbx_description
1 polymer ?
#
loop_
_entity_poly.entity_id
_entity_poly.type
_entity_poly.pdbx_seq_one_letter_code
_entity_poly.pdbx_strand_id
1 'polypeptide(L)'
;MTDPYGPYRPAPFGPDDVEYEVVSPPLPTLVRGEDGGYGYGYPGFAPAPAPAAPAPADGRPAPGTAAAALALTEGGLLASGALGWVVVLGTADDVDAGTGTVLAVLALTAVAALLVIGGLGLLRGAAPRWLTAATWAELGLLAVLTLAAVAALAADRSGGGAVGVLLAGLALAAAPAVRLVLLARLPVRAWLDAAAPPATAPVWSPVRGRWVPPRRAGAPPGVLAAVAVPAAALAVVALVVVPLRGTGDGVPFLLDPYAAGAGGSGTYAGDSPWGERYYRDGRALPAPPASSHLYDAEFDAQARDCAEGDMNSCDELYWNTPVDDFYEWFGASCAGRVDHEVPGGCVDLLGPQAD
;
A
#
# COMPACT_ATOMS: atom_id res chain seq x y z
N MET A 1 -16.55 19.09 -51.44
CA MET A 1 -17.75 19.59 -50.73
C MET A 1 -18.78 18.48 -50.77
N THR A 2 -18.83 17.65 -49.74
CA THR A 2 -19.79 16.57 -49.56
C THR A 2 -20.74 17.00 -48.45
N ASP A 3 -22.03 17.04 -48.78
CA ASP A 3 -23.12 17.40 -47.86
C ASP A 3 -23.27 16.32 -46.77
N PRO A 4 -23.09 16.66 -45.47
CA PRO A 4 -23.24 15.70 -44.39
C PRO A 4 -24.70 15.40 -44.02
N TYR A 5 -25.69 16.02 -44.67
CA TYR A 5 -27.11 15.82 -44.36
C TYR A 5 -27.82 15.04 -45.48
N GLY A 6 -27.66 13.72 -45.46
CA GLY A 6 -28.48 12.82 -46.27
C GLY A 6 -29.98 12.95 -45.93
N PRO A 7 -30.88 12.63 -46.88
CA PRO A 7 -32.32 12.78 -46.69
C PRO A 7 -32.83 11.83 -45.59
N TYR A 8 -33.37 12.42 -44.54
CA TYR A 8 -33.98 11.74 -43.41
C TYR A 8 -35.18 10.89 -43.90
N ARG A 9 -35.02 9.56 -43.91
CA ARG A 9 -36.15 8.64 -44.12
C ARG A 9 -36.78 8.37 -42.75
N PRO A 10 -38.04 8.78 -42.49
CA PRO A 10 -38.74 8.39 -41.27
C PRO A 10 -38.91 6.87 -41.26
N ALA A 11 -38.64 6.26 -40.10
CA ALA A 11 -38.86 4.83 -39.89
C ALA A 11 -40.36 4.50 -39.94
N PRO A 12 -40.76 3.31 -40.43
CA PRO A 12 -42.15 2.88 -40.42
C PRO A 12 -42.64 2.69 -38.98
N PHE A 13 -43.73 3.38 -38.65
CA PHE A 13 -44.45 3.27 -37.39
C PHE A 13 -45.00 1.85 -37.19
N GLY A 14 -44.82 1.29 -36.00
CA GLY A 14 -45.31 -0.04 -35.62
C GLY A 14 -46.78 0.02 -35.15
N PRO A 15 -47.54 -1.08 -35.25
CA PRO A 15 -49.00 -1.10 -35.05
C PRO A 15 -49.48 -0.94 -33.58
N ASP A 16 -48.60 -0.58 -32.64
CA ASP A 16 -48.94 -0.36 -31.23
C ASP A 16 -48.94 1.14 -30.84
N ASP A 17 -49.11 2.02 -31.83
CA ASP A 17 -49.25 3.46 -31.60
C ASP A 17 -50.56 3.75 -30.86
N VAL A 18 -50.44 3.82 -29.53
CA VAL A 18 -51.40 4.51 -28.66
C VAL A 18 -51.64 5.87 -29.29
N GLU A 19 -52.88 6.16 -29.68
CA GLU A 19 -53.31 7.51 -30.07
C GLU A 19 -53.00 8.46 -28.91
N TYR A 20 -51.82 9.06 -28.92
CA TYR A 20 -51.57 10.25 -28.14
C TYR A 20 -52.41 11.33 -28.80
N GLU A 21 -53.58 11.58 -28.24
CA GLU A 21 -54.33 12.79 -28.52
C GLU A 21 -53.34 13.95 -28.34
N VAL A 22 -52.90 14.52 -29.47
CA VAL A 22 -52.01 15.68 -29.49
C VAL A 22 -52.86 16.85 -29.01
N VAL A 23 -53.04 16.94 -27.69
CA VAL A 23 -53.56 18.12 -27.04
C VAL A 23 -52.53 19.20 -27.32
N SER A 24 -52.79 19.96 -28.37
CA SER A 24 -51.98 21.10 -28.76
C SER A 24 -51.86 21.98 -27.53
N PRO A 25 -50.64 22.18 -26.97
CA PRO A 25 -50.51 23.02 -25.80
C PRO A 25 -51.09 24.38 -26.14
N PRO A 26 -51.85 25.01 -25.23
CA PRO A 26 -52.41 26.33 -25.47
C PRO A 26 -51.28 27.27 -25.92
N LEU A 27 -51.54 28.04 -26.98
CA LEU A 27 -50.57 28.99 -27.50
C LEU A 27 -50.13 29.91 -26.35
N PRO A 28 -48.81 30.13 -26.18
CA PRO A 28 -48.31 30.97 -25.10
C PRO A 28 -48.91 32.37 -25.26
N THR A 29 -49.62 32.83 -24.24
CA THR A 29 -50.20 34.18 -24.26
C THR A 29 -49.13 35.15 -23.79
N LEU A 30 -49.14 36.32 -24.42
CA LEU A 30 -48.22 37.41 -24.14
C LEU A 30 -48.69 38.07 -22.84
N VAL A 31 -48.00 37.81 -21.74
CA VAL A 31 -48.33 38.36 -20.42
C VAL A 31 -47.39 39.53 -20.14
N ARG A 32 -47.95 40.66 -19.71
CA ARG A 32 -47.19 41.83 -19.30
C ARG A 32 -46.72 41.61 -17.86
N GLY A 33 -45.41 41.49 -17.65
CA GLY A 33 -44.81 41.44 -16.33
C GLY A 33 -44.93 42.78 -15.60
N GLU A 34 -44.84 42.75 -14.28
CA GLU A 34 -44.91 43.94 -13.40
C GLU A 34 -43.82 44.97 -13.74
N ASP A 35 -42.68 44.50 -14.27
CA ASP A 35 -41.53 45.31 -14.69
C ASP A 35 -41.77 46.03 -16.04
N GLY A 36 -42.95 45.86 -16.65
CA GLY A 36 -43.28 46.41 -17.98
C GLY A 36 -42.74 45.60 -19.15
N GLY A 37 -41.95 44.55 -18.89
CA GLY A 37 -41.48 43.59 -19.90
C GLY A 37 -42.57 42.61 -20.34
N TYR A 38 -42.58 42.28 -21.63
CA TYR A 38 -43.46 41.25 -22.17
C TYR A 38 -42.78 39.89 -22.11
N GLY A 39 -43.37 38.95 -21.37
CA GLY A 39 -42.90 37.57 -21.28
C GLY A 39 -44.00 36.61 -21.76
N TYR A 40 -43.59 35.52 -22.41
CA TYR A 40 -44.50 34.41 -22.70
C TYR A 40 -44.74 33.63 -21.41
N GLY A 41 -45.95 33.73 -20.85
CA GLY A 41 -46.35 33.04 -19.63
C GLY A 41 -47.56 32.13 -19.88
N TYR A 42 -47.61 30.98 -19.23
CA TYR A 42 -48.81 30.15 -19.23
C TYR A 42 -49.79 30.69 -18.17
N PRO A 43 -50.97 31.18 -18.55
CA PRO A 43 -51.95 31.69 -17.59
C PRO A 43 -52.46 30.53 -16.73
N GLY A 44 -52.23 30.61 -15.41
CA GLY A 44 -52.69 29.62 -14.43
C GLY A 44 -51.60 29.02 -13.54
N PHE A 45 -50.32 29.23 -13.83
CA PHE A 45 -49.23 28.87 -12.91
C PHE A 45 -48.73 30.10 -12.17
N ALA A 46 -49.39 30.46 -11.07
CA ALA A 46 -48.75 31.31 -10.08
C ALA A 46 -47.53 30.54 -9.55
N PRO A 47 -46.30 31.08 -9.66
CA PRO A 47 -45.14 30.43 -9.06
C PRO A 47 -45.44 30.26 -7.57
N ALA A 48 -45.35 29.02 -7.08
CA ALA A 48 -45.56 28.74 -5.67
C ALA A 48 -44.65 29.67 -4.86
N PRO A 49 -45.16 30.33 -3.79
CA PRO A 49 -44.37 31.25 -3.00
C PRO A 49 -43.09 30.55 -2.55
N ALA A 50 -41.95 31.19 -2.78
CA ALA A 50 -40.67 30.66 -2.35
C ALA A 50 -40.74 30.37 -0.84
N PRO A 51 -40.35 29.17 -0.39
CA PRO A 51 -40.42 28.83 1.02
C PRO A 51 -39.59 29.84 1.83
N ALA A 52 -40.22 30.50 2.80
CA ALA A 52 -39.61 31.52 3.65
C ALA A 52 -38.59 30.97 4.66
N ALA A 53 -38.30 29.67 4.62
CA ALA A 53 -37.29 29.08 5.48
C ALA A 53 -35.90 29.53 4.99
N PRO A 54 -35.08 30.16 5.83
CA PRO A 54 -33.69 30.44 5.47
C PRO A 54 -33.03 29.12 5.09
N ALA A 55 -32.25 29.13 3.99
CA ALA A 55 -31.49 27.96 3.59
C ALA A 55 -30.71 27.47 4.81
N PRO A 56 -30.83 26.17 5.18
CA PRO A 56 -30.08 25.63 6.31
C PRO A 56 -28.61 25.98 6.09
N ALA A 57 -27.98 26.58 7.09
CA ALA A 57 -26.58 26.99 6.97
C ALA A 57 -25.75 25.77 6.55
N ASP A 58 -25.08 25.85 5.41
CA ASP A 58 -24.24 24.79 4.80
C ASP A 58 -22.97 24.46 5.62
N GLY A 59 -22.98 24.77 6.92
CA GLY A 59 -21.87 24.58 7.85
C GLY A 59 -21.65 23.11 8.11
N ARG A 60 -20.62 22.54 7.48
CA ARG A 60 -20.10 21.21 7.82
C ARG A 60 -19.70 21.20 9.32
N PRO A 61 -20.14 20.21 10.12
CA PRO A 61 -19.86 20.21 11.55
C PRO A 61 -18.35 20.03 11.81
N ALA A 62 -17.77 20.87 12.67
CA ALA A 62 -16.36 20.83 13.02
C ALA A 62 -15.82 19.45 13.44
N PRO A 63 -16.59 18.59 14.15
CA PRO A 63 -16.13 17.22 14.45
C PRO A 63 -16.00 16.32 13.21
N GLY A 64 -16.80 16.55 12.16
CA GLY A 64 -16.73 15.79 10.91
C GLY A 64 -15.49 16.14 10.08
N THR A 65 -15.13 17.42 10.03
CA THR A 65 -13.85 17.86 9.43
C THR A 65 -12.66 17.36 10.23
N ALA A 66 -12.73 17.37 11.56
CA ALA A 66 -11.68 16.81 12.42
C ALA A 66 -11.47 15.31 12.18
N ALA A 67 -12.55 14.51 12.08
CA ALA A 67 -12.45 13.08 11.80
C ALA A 67 -11.84 12.79 10.43
N ALA A 68 -12.19 13.58 9.40
CA ALA A 68 -11.59 13.45 8.08
C ALA A 68 -10.11 13.82 8.06
N ALA A 69 -9.74 14.94 8.70
CA ALA A 69 -8.35 15.37 8.80
C ALA A 69 -7.49 14.31 9.47
N LEU A 70 -7.96 13.75 10.60
CA LEU A 70 -7.27 12.68 11.31
C LEU A 70 -7.08 11.44 10.45
N ALA A 71 -8.11 11.02 9.70
CA ALA A 71 -8.00 9.89 8.77
C ALA A 71 -6.99 10.13 7.63
N LEU A 72 -6.93 11.36 7.09
CA LEU A 72 -5.99 11.72 6.02
C LEU A 72 -4.55 11.77 6.54
N THR A 73 -4.33 12.38 7.71
CA THR A 73 -3.02 12.44 8.34
C THR A 73 -2.50 11.04 8.64
N GLU A 74 -3.35 10.19 9.24
CA GLU A 74 -2.97 8.83 9.61
C GLU A 74 -2.76 7.93 8.38
N GLY A 75 -3.64 8.02 7.37
CA GLY A 75 -3.42 7.33 6.11
C GLY A 75 -2.12 7.74 5.42
N GLY A 76 -1.76 9.03 5.46
CA GLY A 76 -0.47 9.51 4.94
C GLY A 76 0.73 8.98 5.72
N LEU A 77 0.64 8.94 7.05
CA LEU A 77 1.70 8.39 7.91
C LEU A 77 1.88 6.88 7.68
N LEU A 78 0.78 6.12 7.62
CA LEU A 78 0.84 4.67 7.35
C LEU A 78 1.42 4.37 5.98
N ALA A 79 1.03 5.12 4.94
CA ALA A 79 1.59 4.96 3.60
C ALA A 79 3.10 5.30 3.58
N SER A 80 3.51 6.36 4.28
CA SER A 80 4.93 6.75 4.39
C SER A 80 5.73 5.71 5.16
N GLY A 81 5.18 5.16 6.25
CA GLY A 81 5.80 4.09 7.03
C GLY A 81 5.93 2.80 6.24
N ALA A 82 4.91 2.42 5.48
CA ALA A 82 4.96 1.26 4.58
C ALA A 82 6.03 1.44 3.49
N LEU A 83 6.13 2.64 2.90
CA LEU A 83 7.17 2.96 1.92
C LEU A 83 8.58 2.92 2.54
N GLY A 84 8.76 3.50 3.73
CA GLY A 84 10.02 3.43 4.47
C GLY A 84 10.42 1.99 4.76
N TRP A 85 9.47 1.13 5.14
CA TRP A 85 9.70 -0.30 5.31
C TRP A 85 10.12 -0.99 4.01
N VAL A 86 9.48 -0.68 2.88
CA VAL A 86 9.88 -1.22 1.57
C VAL A 86 11.30 -0.81 1.21
N VAL A 87 11.69 0.44 1.49
CA VAL A 87 13.07 0.91 1.26
C VAL A 87 14.06 0.16 2.15
N VAL A 88 13.78 0.05 3.46
CA VAL A 88 14.64 -0.67 4.40
C VAL A 88 14.81 -2.14 4.02
N LEU A 89 13.72 -2.83 3.68
CA LEU A 89 13.76 -4.20 3.19
C LEU A 89 14.47 -4.31 1.83
N GLY A 90 14.46 -3.25 1.04
CA GLY A 90 15.13 -3.18 -0.25
C GLY A 90 16.64 -2.99 -0.15
N THR A 91 17.14 -2.44 0.97
CA THR A 91 18.55 -2.11 1.20
C THR A 91 19.27 -3.06 2.15
N ALA A 92 18.56 -3.99 2.76
CA ALA A 92 19.16 -4.93 3.71
C ALA A 92 19.45 -6.25 2.98
N ASP A 93 20.72 -6.56 2.80
CA ASP A 93 21.19 -7.69 2.00
C ASP A 93 20.83 -9.06 2.64
N ASP A 94 20.60 -9.09 3.96
CA ASP A 94 20.35 -10.33 4.73
C ASP A 94 18.91 -10.48 5.25
N VAL A 95 17.97 -9.61 4.84
CA VAL A 95 16.60 -9.74 5.33
C VAL A 95 15.86 -10.73 4.47
N ASP A 96 15.81 -11.98 4.95
CA ASP A 96 14.76 -12.93 4.59
C ASP A 96 13.41 -12.32 4.96
N ALA A 97 12.87 -11.53 4.05
CA ALA A 97 11.56 -10.93 4.16
C ALA A 97 10.54 -12.05 4.00
N GLY A 98 10.35 -12.83 5.07
CA GLY A 98 9.38 -13.91 5.10
C GLY A 98 8.01 -13.40 4.67
N THR A 99 7.19 -14.31 4.14
CA THR A 99 5.84 -14.02 3.63
C THR A 99 5.00 -13.16 4.59
N GLY A 100 5.21 -13.27 5.89
CA GLY A 100 4.57 -12.44 6.92
C GLY A 100 4.88 -10.94 6.78
N THR A 101 6.11 -10.55 6.50
CA THR A 101 6.52 -9.14 6.36
C THR A 101 5.86 -8.52 5.14
N VAL A 102 5.87 -9.22 4.00
CA VAL A 102 5.20 -8.78 2.78
C VAL A 102 3.71 -8.57 3.00
N LEU A 103 3.04 -9.54 3.62
CA LEU A 103 1.61 -9.44 3.92
C LEU A 103 1.30 -8.27 4.87
N ALA A 104 2.17 -8.00 5.84
CA ALA A 104 2.02 -6.86 6.74
C ALA A 104 2.13 -5.51 6.00
N VAL A 105 3.11 -5.35 5.11
CA VAL A 105 3.26 -4.13 4.29
C VAL A 105 2.05 -3.93 3.38
N LEU A 106 1.58 -4.99 2.72
CA LEU A 106 0.38 -4.94 1.87
C LEU A 106 -0.87 -4.55 2.67
N ALA A 107 -1.05 -5.14 3.85
CA ALA A 107 -2.18 -4.81 4.73
C ALA A 107 -2.13 -3.35 5.20
N LEU A 108 -0.97 -2.85 5.62
CA LEU A 108 -0.78 -1.45 6.01
C LEU A 108 -1.09 -0.49 4.86
N THR A 109 -0.63 -0.81 3.65
CA THR A 109 -0.88 0.00 2.44
C THR A 109 -2.36 0.03 2.08
N ALA A 110 -3.05 -1.12 2.18
CA ALA A 110 -4.49 -1.22 1.93
C ALA A 110 -5.30 -0.40 2.96
N VAL A 111 -4.95 -0.49 4.25
CA VAL A 111 -5.58 0.30 5.31
C VAL A 111 -5.35 1.80 5.06
N ALA A 112 -4.12 2.21 4.77
CA ALA A 112 -3.79 3.60 4.45
C ALA A 112 -4.66 4.16 3.30
N ALA A 113 -4.81 3.38 2.21
CA ALA A 113 -5.66 3.77 1.08
C ALA A 113 -7.14 3.91 1.48
N LEU A 114 -7.67 2.96 2.26
CA LEU A 114 -9.05 3.01 2.76
C LEU A 114 -9.30 4.22 3.67
N LEU A 115 -8.33 4.62 4.49
CA LEU A 115 -8.40 5.81 5.33
C LEU A 115 -8.44 7.10 4.50
N VAL A 116 -7.59 7.21 3.48
CA VAL A 116 -7.58 8.37 2.57
C VAL A 116 -8.90 8.46 1.80
N ILE A 117 -9.38 7.34 1.25
CA ILE A 117 -10.66 7.26 0.54
C ILE A 117 -11.82 7.63 1.48
N GLY A 118 -11.85 7.07 2.69
CA GLY A 118 -12.88 7.33 3.69
C GLY A 118 -12.89 8.78 4.16
N GLY A 119 -11.71 9.37 4.40
CA GLY A 119 -11.55 10.77 4.81
C GLY A 119 -12.01 11.74 3.71
N LEU A 120 -11.59 11.51 2.46
CA LEU A 120 -12.04 12.29 1.31
C LEU A 120 -13.55 12.11 1.04
N GLY A 121 -14.07 10.90 1.22
CA GLY A 121 -15.50 10.60 1.14
C GLY A 121 -16.29 11.41 2.16
N LEU A 122 -15.84 11.41 3.41
CA LEU A 122 -16.44 12.21 4.48
C LEU A 122 -16.40 13.71 4.13
N LEU A 123 -15.29 14.23 3.61
CA LEU A 123 -15.19 15.63 3.13
C LEU A 123 -16.02 15.93 1.87
N ARG A 124 -16.66 14.95 1.26
CA ARG A 124 -17.60 15.17 0.16
C ARG A 124 -19.05 14.93 0.57
N GLY A 125 -19.30 14.60 1.84
CA GLY A 125 -20.63 14.14 2.30
C GLY A 125 -20.97 12.75 1.77
N ALA A 126 -20.00 12.00 1.25
CA ALA A 126 -20.20 10.69 0.66
C ALA A 126 -19.93 9.57 1.69
N ALA A 127 -20.93 8.70 1.86
CA ALA A 127 -20.87 7.36 2.45
C ALA A 127 -19.89 7.18 3.64
N PRO A 128 -20.30 7.54 4.88
CA PRO A 128 -19.47 7.38 6.09
C PRO A 128 -19.07 5.93 6.38
N ARG A 129 -19.77 4.97 5.74
CA ARG A 129 -19.53 3.53 5.84
C ARG A 129 -18.11 3.13 5.45
N TRP A 130 -17.50 3.80 4.46
CA TRP A 130 -16.13 3.52 4.05
C TRP A 130 -15.12 3.88 5.14
N LEU A 131 -15.27 5.05 5.77
CA LEU A 131 -14.38 5.45 6.85
C LEU A 131 -14.57 4.57 8.10
N THR A 132 -15.81 4.17 8.41
CA THR A 132 -16.05 3.24 9.52
C THR A 132 -15.44 1.87 9.25
N ALA A 133 -15.63 1.32 8.04
CA ALA A 133 -15.02 0.06 7.64
C ALA A 133 -13.49 0.13 7.68
N ALA A 134 -12.90 1.23 7.17
CA ALA A 134 -11.45 1.47 7.22
C ALA A 134 -10.94 1.50 8.66
N THR A 135 -11.65 2.18 9.56
CA THR A 135 -11.28 2.27 10.98
C THR A 135 -11.36 0.92 11.69
N TRP A 136 -12.35 0.08 11.35
CA TRP A 136 -12.43 -1.29 11.87
C TRP A 136 -11.33 -2.19 11.31
N ALA A 137 -11.01 -2.07 10.02
CA ALA A 137 -9.91 -2.82 9.40
C ALA A 137 -8.57 -2.45 10.04
N GLU A 138 -8.33 -1.17 10.31
CA GLU A 138 -7.17 -0.65 11.04
C GLU A 138 -7.05 -1.24 12.44
N LEU A 139 -8.13 -1.21 13.23
CA LEU A 139 -8.15 -1.84 14.57
C LEU A 139 -7.91 -3.35 14.51
N GLY A 140 -8.47 -4.04 13.52
CA GLY A 140 -8.24 -5.47 13.31
C GLY A 140 -6.78 -5.77 12.99
N LEU A 141 -6.16 -4.99 12.10
CA LEU A 141 -4.74 -5.13 11.76
C LEU A 141 -3.84 -4.87 12.98
N LEU A 142 -4.09 -3.79 13.72
CA LEU A 142 -3.35 -3.48 14.95
C LEU A 142 -3.48 -4.61 15.99
N ALA A 143 -4.67 -5.19 16.15
CA ALA A 143 -4.89 -6.32 17.06
C ALA A 143 -4.09 -7.56 16.62
N VAL A 144 -4.07 -7.90 15.33
CA VAL A 144 -3.29 -9.02 14.80
C VAL A 144 -1.80 -8.80 15.01
N LEU A 145 -1.28 -7.61 14.70
CA LEU A 145 0.14 -7.28 14.91
C LEU A 145 0.52 -7.32 16.39
N THR A 146 -0.36 -6.83 17.26
CA THR A 146 -0.18 -6.89 18.72
C THR A 146 -0.13 -8.34 19.20
N LEU A 147 -1.05 -9.20 18.75
CA LEU A 147 -1.08 -10.62 19.10
C LEU A 147 0.18 -11.35 18.60
N ALA A 148 0.65 -11.05 17.39
CA ALA A 148 1.89 -11.59 16.87
C ALA A 148 3.10 -11.18 17.73
N ALA A 149 3.15 -9.91 18.17
CA ALA A 149 4.20 -9.42 19.07
C ALA A 149 4.14 -10.09 20.45
N VAL A 150 2.95 -10.30 21.01
CA VAL A 150 2.78 -11.06 22.27
C VAL A 150 3.24 -12.50 22.10
N ALA A 151 2.88 -13.16 21.00
CA ALA A 151 3.32 -14.53 20.72
C ALA A 151 4.85 -14.62 20.57
N ALA A 152 5.48 -13.64 19.92
CA ALA A 152 6.93 -13.55 19.82
C ALA A 152 7.60 -13.31 21.18
N LEU A 153 7.02 -12.47 22.03
CA LEU A 153 7.51 -12.23 23.40
C LEU A 153 7.40 -13.50 24.25
N ALA A 154 6.28 -14.24 24.13
CA ALA A 154 6.05 -15.49 24.85
C ALA A 154 6.97 -16.63 24.39
N ALA A 155 7.49 -16.56 23.16
CA ALA A 155 8.42 -17.53 22.59
C ALA A 155 9.90 -17.28 22.96
N ASP A 156 10.18 -16.30 23.84
CA ASP A 156 11.48 -16.06 24.48
C ASP A 156 12.69 -15.87 23.53
N ARG A 157 12.54 -15.03 22.49
CA ARG A 157 13.63 -14.74 21.51
C ARG A 157 14.19 -13.32 21.47
N SER A 158 13.71 -12.36 22.25
CA SER A 158 14.42 -11.08 22.51
C SER A 158 13.56 -10.13 23.34
N GLY A 159 13.93 -9.92 24.60
CA GLY A 159 13.14 -9.13 25.57
C GLY A 159 13.01 -7.63 25.26
N GLY A 160 13.75 -7.08 24.29
CA GLY A 160 13.74 -5.65 23.98
C GLY A 160 12.74 -5.23 22.91
N GLY A 161 12.72 -5.93 21.77
CA GLY A 161 11.98 -5.48 20.58
C GLY A 161 10.46 -5.56 20.74
N ALA A 162 9.96 -6.65 21.33
CA ALA A 162 8.51 -6.88 21.39
C ALA A 162 7.78 -5.97 22.39
N VAL A 163 8.44 -5.47 23.45
CA VAL A 163 7.86 -4.43 24.32
C VAL A 163 7.67 -3.12 23.56
N GLY A 164 8.66 -2.75 22.73
CA GLY A 164 8.56 -1.59 21.85
C GLY A 164 7.39 -1.69 20.87
N VAL A 165 7.20 -2.86 20.26
CA VAL A 165 6.08 -3.12 19.34
C VAL A 165 4.72 -3.05 20.08
N LEU A 166 4.63 -3.56 21.30
CA LEU A 166 3.41 -3.49 22.11
C LEU A 166 3.03 -2.05 22.47
N LEU A 167 4.00 -1.25 22.92
CA LEU A 167 3.79 0.16 23.23
C LEU A 167 3.42 0.96 21.98
N ALA A 168 4.08 0.70 20.85
CA ALA A 168 3.76 1.32 19.57
C ALA A 168 2.34 0.94 19.11
N GLY A 169 1.94 -0.33 19.21
CA GLY A 169 0.60 -0.80 18.87
C GLY A 169 -0.49 -0.13 19.71
N LEU A 170 -0.27 -0.01 21.03
CA LEU A 170 -1.16 0.71 21.95
C LEU A 170 -1.27 2.20 21.62
N ALA A 171 -0.16 2.86 21.34
CA ALA A 171 -0.14 4.27 20.95
C ALA A 171 -0.87 4.50 19.62
N LEU A 172 -0.66 3.62 18.63
CA LEU A 172 -1.32 3.68 17.33
C LEU A 172 -2.82 3.40 17.41
N ALA A 173 -3.29 2.61 18.39
CA ALA A 173 -4.72 2.35 18.59
C ALA A 173 -5.53 3.56 19.10
N ALA A 174 -4.87 4.60 19.64
CA ALA A 174 -5.56 5.77 20.16
C ALA A 174 -6.27 6.58 19.05
N ALA A 175 -5.64 6.71 17.90
CA ALA A 175 -6.16 7.50 16.77
C ALA A 175 -7.45 6.91 16.15
N PRO A 176 -7.56 5.61 15.80
CA PRO A 176 -8.81 5.03 15.33
C PRO A 176 -9.92 5.08 16.39
N ALA A 177 -9.59 4.95 17.68
CA ALA A 177 -10.56 5.08 18.77
C ALA A 177 -11.15 6.51 18.84
N VAL A 178 -10.30 7.54 18.81
CA VAL A 178 -10.73 8.95 18.74
C VAL A 178 -11.59 9.18 17.50
N ARG A 179 -11.21 8.61 16.36
CA ARG A 179 -11.98 8.72 15.11
C ARG A 179 -13.39 8.14 15.24
N LEU A 180 -13.54 6.95 15.82
CA LEU A 180 -14.86 6.35 16.08
C LEU A 180 -15.71 7.21 17.02
N VAL A 181 -15.11 7.78 18.07
CA VAL A 181 -15.80 8.69 19.00
C VAL A 181 -16.30 9.94 18.27
N LEU A 182 -15.47 10.55 17.40
CA LEU A 182 -15.88 11.71 16.60
C LEU A 182 -17.03 11.37 15.63
N LEU A 183 -16.98 10.22 14.97
CA LEU A 183 -18.03 9.74 14.07
C LEU A 183 -19.33 9.38 14.81
N ALA A 184 -19.24 9.00 16.08
CA ALA A 184 -20.39 8.67 16.91
C ALA A 184 -21.14 9.91 17.45
N ARG A 185 -20.56 11.11 17.36
CA ARG A 185 -21.19 12.35 17.85
C ARG A 185 -22.50 12.63 17.11
N LEU A 186 -23.57 12.96 17.86
CA LEU A 186 -24.90 13.26 17.31
C LEU A 186 -24.90 14.33 16.19
N PRO A 187 -24.15 15.46 16.29
CA PRO A 187 -24.10 16.44 15.20
C PRO A 187 -23.53 15.88 13.90
N VAL A 188 -22.57 14.95 13.98
CA VAL A 188 -21.97 14.31 12.81
C VAL A 188 -22.96 13.33 12.20
N ARG A 189 -23.64 12.52 13.02
CA ARG A 189 -24.69 11.61 12.54
C ARG A 189 -25.84 12.37 11.87
N ALA A 190 -26.36 13.40 12.51
CA ALA A 190 -27.41 14.24 11.95
C ALA A 190 -26.98 14.91 10.62
N TRP A 191 -25.73 15.38 10.55
CA TRP A 191 -25.18 15.92 9.30
C TRP A 191 -25.04 14.85 8.22
N LEU A 192 -24.58 13.64 8.56
CA LEU A 192 -24.47 12.53 7.61
C LEU A 192 -25.83 12.07 7.09
N ASP A 193 -26.82 12.02 7.96
CA ASP A 193 -28.20 11.66 7.62
C ASP A 193 -28.85 12.74 6.75
N ALA A 194 -28.48 14.02 6.94
CA ALA A 194 -28.92 15.15 6.11
C ALA A 194 -28.12 15.29 4.81
N ALA A 195 -26.83 14.91 4.80
CA ALA A 195 -25.93 14.95 3.66
C ALA A 195 -26.11 13.73 2.74
N ALA A 196 -26.70 12.65 3.26
CA ALA A 196 -27.32 11.65 2.40
C ALA A 196 -28.26 12.45 1.49
N PRO A 197 -28.01 12.47 0.17
CA PRO A 197 -28.74 13.36 -0.72
C PRO A 197 -30.22 13.13 -0.42
N PRO A 198 -30.97 14.17 0.01
CA PRO A 198 -32.39 14.01 0.25
C PRO A 198 -32.90 13.32 -1.00
N ALA A 199 -33.64 12.21 -0.84
CA ALA A 199 -34.19 11.48 -1.97
C ALA A 199 -34.84 12.54 -2.84
N THR A 200 -34.10 12.93 -3.89
CA THR A 200 -34.22 14.26 -4.48
C THR A 200 -35.67 14.39 -4.83
N ALA A 201 -36.35 15.38 -4.24
CA ALA A 201 -37.80 15.50 -4.32
C ALA A 201 -38.17 15.18 -5.76
N PRO A 202 -39.01 14.16 -5.98
CA PRO A 202 -39.18 13.62 -7.31
C PRO A 202 -39.47 14.80 -8.24
N VAL A 203 -38.91 14.79 -9.44
CA VAL A 203 -39.11 15.90 -10.37
C VAL A 203 -40.29 15.50 -11.25
N TRP A 204 -41.30 16.36 -11.36
CA TRP A 204 -42.41 16.11 -12.24
C TRP A 204 -41.89 16.02 -13.67
N SER A 205 -42.11 14.88 -14.33
CA SER A 205 -41.76 14.71 -15.74
C SER A 205 -43.01 14.93 -16.59
N PRO A 206 -43.13 16.08 -17.28
CA PRO A 206 -44.30 16.36 -18.12
C PRO A 206 -44.43 15.33 -19.25
N VAL A 207 -43.31 14.83 -19.78
CA VAL A 207 -43.29 13.81 -20.85
C VAL A 207 -43.87 12.47 -20.40
N ARG A 208 -43.74 12.11 -19.12
CA ARG A 208 -44.21 10.82 -18.58
C ARG A 208 -45.50 10.94 -17.77
N GLY A 209 -46.04 12.15 -17.60
CA GLY A 209 -47.21 12.40 -16.75
C GLY A 209 -47.07 11.90 -15.32
N ARG A 210 -45.84 11.79 -14.78
CA ARG A 210 -45.59 11.30 -13.43
C ARG A 210 -44.36 11.94 -12.79
N TRP A 211 -44.36 11.95 -11.47
CA TRP A 211 -43.19 12.21 -10.64
C TRP A 211 -42.13 11.14 -10.91
N VAL A 212 -40.95 11.54 -11.40
CA VAL A 212 -39.83 10.63 -11.66
C VAL A 212 -38.73 10.94 -10.64
N PRO A 213 -38.18 9.94 -9.94
CA PRO A 213 -36.97 10.18 -9.16
C PRO A 213 -35.91 10.69 -10.13
N PRO A 214 -35.27 11.84 -9.88
CA PRO A 214 -34.28 12.32 -10.81
C PRO A 214 -33.16 11.28 -10.87
N ARG A 215 -32.68 11.06 -12.10
CA ARG A 215 -31.58 10.12 -12.32
C ARG A 215 -30.42 10.61 -11.47
N ARG A 216 -29.97 9.78 -10.52
CA ARG A 216 -28.70 10.03 -9.81
C ARG A 216 -27.66 10.27 -10.89
N ALA A 217 -27.15 11.49 -10.99
CA ALA A 217 -25.92 11.71 -11.73
C ALA A 217 -24.90 10.83 -11.03
N GLY A 218 -24.59 9.68 -11.62
CA GLY A 218 -23.53 8.82 -11.10
C GLY A 218 -22.32 9.71 -10.90
N ALA A 219 -21.62 9.54 -9.77
CA ALA A 219 -20.37 10.23 -9.53
C ALA A 219 -19.55 10.15 -10.82
N PRO A 220 -19.10 11.29 -11.40
CA PRO A 220 -18.45 11.28 -12.69
C PRO A 220 -17.30 10.26 -12.61
N PRO A 221 -17.21 9.30 -13.55
CA PRO A 221 -16.30 8.16 -13.44
C PRO A 221 -14.84 8.59 -13.26
N GLY A 222 -14.49 9.82 -13.65
CA GLY A 222 -13.18 10.42 -13.43
C GLY A 222 -12.75 10.55 -11.96
N VAL A 223 -13.66 10.68 -11.00
CA VAL A 223 -13.29 10.83 -9.57
C VAL A 223 -12.92 9.49 -8.94
N LEU A 224 -13.62 8.41 -9.30
CA LEU A 224 -13.23 7.06 -8.88
C LEU A 224 -11.92 6.65 -9.55
N ALA A 225 -11.71 7.00 -10.82
CA ALA A 225 -10.45 6.74 -11.52
C ALA A 225 -9.26 7.51 -10.90
N ALA A 226 -9.43 8.79 -10.56
CA ALA A 226 -8.35 9.61 -9.99
C ALA A 226 -7.84 9.10 -8.63
N VAL A 227 -8.66 8.36 -7.87
CA VAL A 227 -8.28 7.80 -6.57
C VAL A 227 -7.90 6.31 -6.67
N ALA A 228 -8.54 5.56 -7.57
CA ALA A 228 -8.21 4.15 -7.78
C ALA A 228 -6.88 3.96 -8.52
N VAL A 229 -6.48 4.87 -9.42
CA VAL A 229 -5.25 4.74 -10.22
C VAL A 229 -3.98 4.77 -9.36
N PRO A 230 -3.78 5.71 -8.41
CA PRO A 230 -2.60 5.70 -7.54
C PRO A 230 -2.56 4.48 -6.62
N ALA A 231 -3.72 4.06 -6.07
CA ALA A 231 -3.81 2.89 -5.21
C ALA A 231 -3.54 1.59 -5.98
N ALA A 232 -4.05 1.47 -7.20
CA ALA A 232 -3.76 0.36 -8.10
C ALA A 232 -2.30 0.38 -8.55
N ALA A 233 -1.70 1.55 -8.82
CA ALA A 233 -0.29 1.65 -9.16
C ALA A 233 0.60 1.21 -8.00
N LEU A 234 0.31 1.63 -6.76
CA LEU A 234 1.02 1.16 -5.57
C LEU A 234 0.82 -0.35 -5.33
N ALA A 235 -0.39 -0.86 -5.52
CA ALA A 235 -0.68 -2.29 -5.41
C ALA A 235 0.06 -3.10 -6.49
N VAL A 236 0.15 -2.60 -7.72
CA VAL A 236 0.90 -3.21 -8.83
C VAL A 236 2.41 -3.15 -8.56
N VAL A 237 2.94 -2.03 -8.08
CA VAL A 237 4.35 -1.95 -7.67
C VAL A 237 4.65 -2.98 -6.58
N ALA A 238 3.79 -3.10 -5.56
CA ALA A 238 3.96 -4.13 -4.52
C ALA A 238 3.77 -5.56 -5.04
N LEU A 239 2.82 -5.81 -5.95
CA LEU A 239 2.57 -7.13 -6.55
C LEU A 239 3.59 -7.53 -7.61
N VAL A 240 4.30 -6.59 -8.24
CA VAL A 240 5.28 -6.88 -9.30
C VAL A 240 6.69 -6.90 -8.71
N VAL A 241 7.06 -5.95 -7.85
CA VAL A 241 8.41 -5.86 -7.30
C VAL A 241 8.70 -6.97 -6.30
N VAL A 242 7.69 -7.43 -5.54
CA VAL A 242 7.89 -8.41 -4.47
C VAL A 242 8.07 -9.86 -4.96
N PRO A 243 7.24 -10.42 -5.87
CA PRO A 243 7.44 -11.79 -6.34
C PRO A 243 8.60 -11.95 -7.34
N LEU A 244 9.06 -10.88 -7.99
CA LEU A 244 10.22 -10.94 -8.90
C LEU A 244 11.55 -11.20 -8.17
N ARG A 245 11.60 -11.12 -6.83
CA ARG A 245 12.78 -11.50 -6.03
C ARG A 245 12.72 -12.90 -5.41
N GLY A 246 11.56 -13.56 -5.43
CA GLY A 246 11.34 -14.83 -4.73
C GLY A 246 11.49 -16.10 -5.57
N THR A 247 11.73 -16.00 -6.86
CA THR A 247 12.01 -17.17 -7.70
C THR A 247 13.51 -17.25 -7.94
N GLY A 248 14.19 -18.07 -7.14
CA GLY A 248 15.64 -18.30 -7.16
C GLY A 248 16.22 -18.91 -8.44
N ASP A 249 15.58 -18.75 -9.59
CA ASP A 249 16.08 -19.22 -10.88
C ASP A 249 15.97 -18.11 -11.94
N GLY A 250 16.96 -17.21 -11.94
CA GLY A 250 17.39 -16.49 -13.15
C GLY A 250 16.46 -15.42 -13.75
N VAL A 251 16.19 -14.33 -13.02
CA VAL A 251 15.80 -13.06 -13.67
C VAL A 251 17.01 -12.15 -13.90
N PRO A 252 17.16 -11.54 -15.09
CA PRO A 252 18.32 -10.73 -15.42
C PRO A 252 18.29 -9.39 -14.67
N PHE A 253 19.37 -9.17 -13.91
CA PHE A 253 19.81 -7.94 -13.27
C PHE A 253 19.55 -6.70 -14.13
N LEU A 254 18.85 -5.70 -13.58
CA LEU A 254 18.78 -4.39 -14.24
C LEU A 254 18.85 -3.18 -13.31
N LEU A 255 18.85 -3.32 -11.97
CA LEU A 255 18.91 -2.15 -11.07
C LEU A 255 19.67 -2.43 -9.77
N ASP A 256 20.85 -3.02 -9.86
CA ASP A 256 21.81 -2.97 -8.77
C ASP A 256 22.99 -2.07 -9.16
N PRO A 257 23.04 -0.81 -8.68
CA PRO A 257 24.13 0.10 -8.95
C PRO A 257 25.43 -0.27 -8.21
N TYR A 258 25.44 -1.30 -7.35
CA TYR A 258 26.65 -1.88 -6.74
C TYR A 258 27.08 -3.21 -7.39
N ALA A 259 26.16 -3.97 -8.01
CA ALA A 259 26.55 -5.14 -8.82
C ALA A 259 27.09 -4.81 -10.21
N ALA A 260 27.15 -3.53 -10.60
CA ALA A 260 27.84 -3.11 -11.83
C ALA A 260 29.38 -3.36 -11.79
N GLY A 261 29.93 -3.81 -10.65
CA GLY A 261 31.29 -4.34 -10.55
C GLY A 261 31.39 -5.86 -10.33
N ALA A 262 30.30 -6.54 -9.97
CA ALA A 262 30.27 -7.96 -9.60
C ALA A 262 29.52 -8.84 -10.62
N GLY A 263 29.39 -8.37 -11.86
CA GLY A 263 28.82 -9.10 -12.99
C GLY A 263 29.77 -10.11 -13.63
N GLY A 264 30.67 -10.70 -12.84
CA GLY A 264 31.43 -11.87 -13.22
C GLY A 264 31.16 -12.94 -12.18
N SER A 265 30.77 -14.13 -12.61
CA SER A 265 31.03 -15.38 -11.89
C SER A 265 32.55 -15.62 -11.83
N GLY A 266 33.29 -14.63 -11.32
CA GLY A 266 34.67 -14.76 -11.00
C GLY A 266 34.70 -15.66 -9.79
N THR A 267 34.97 -16.94 -10.01
CA THR A 267 35.78 -17.71 -9.09
C THR A 267 36.80 -16.76 -8.47
N TYR A 268 36.73 -16.52 -7.15
CA TYR A 268 37.67 -15.65 -6.45
C TYR A 268 39.11 -16.17 -6.51
N ALA A 269 39.35 -17.30 -7.16
CA ALA A 269 40.60 -17.63 -7.83
C ALA A 269 40.96 -16.60 -8.94
N GLY A 270 41.24 -15.35 -8.57
CA GLY A 270 41.88 -14.39 -9.48
C GLY A 270 41.71 -12.91 -9.15
N ASP A 271 40.51 -12.44 -8.79
CA ASP A 271 40.20 -11.01 -8.94
C ASP A 271 40.00 -10.22 -7.64
N SER A 272 40.02 -10.86 -6.46
CA SER A 272 40.12 -10.10 -5.19
C SER A 272 41.56 -10.02 -4.69
N PRO A 273 41.91 -8.93 -4.01
CA PRO A 273 43.20 -8.81 -3.32
C PRO A 273 43.49 -9.98 -2.37
N TRP A 274 42.43 -10.62 -1.86
CA TRP A 274 42.47 -11.77 -0.97
C TRP A 274 42.60 -13.09 -1.74
N GLY A 275 41.94 -13.20 -2.88
CA GLY A 275 42.01 -14.32 -3.80
C GLY A 275 43.43 -14.60 -4.27
N GLU A 276 44.14 -13.58 -4.74
CA GLU A 276 45.55 -13.70 -5.14
C GLU A 276 46.49 -13.98 -3.97
N ARG A 277 46.13 -13.52 -2.76
CA ARG A 277 46.97 -13.65 -1.56
C ARG A 277 46.84 -15.04 -0.92
N TYR A 278 45.63 -15.60 -0.94
CA TYR A 278 45.28 -16.77 -0.14
C TYR A 278 44.83 -17.99 -0.96
N TYR A 279 44.69 -17.87 -2.28
CA TYR A 279 44.71 -19.02 -3.18
C TYR A 279 46.06 -19.14 -3.89
N ARG A 280 46.56 -20.37 -3.98
CA ARG A 280 47.71 -20.72 -4.81
C ARG A 280 47.35 -21.91 -5.69
N ASP A 281 47.48 -21.75 -7.00
CA ASP A 281 47.15 -22.77 -8.00
C ASP A 281 45.70 -23.29 -7.88
N GLY A 282 44.76 -22.40 -7.55
CA GLY A 282 43.34 -22.73 -7.40
C GLY A 282 43.01 -23.52 -6.13
N ARG A 283 43.90 -23.53 -5.14
CA ARG A 283 43.67 -24.15 -3.82
C ARG A 283 43.87 -23.10 -2.72
N ALA A 284 43.01 -23.14 -1.70
CA ALA A 284 43.22 -22.33 -0.52
C ALA A 284 44.56 -22.66 0.14
N LEU A 285 45.23 -21.65 0.67
CA LEU A 285 46.39 -21.87 1.53
C LEU A 285 45.95 -22.57 2.82
N PRO A 286 46.75 -23.51 3.34
CA PRO A 286 46.51 -24.07 4.66
C PRO A 286 46.65 -22.99 5.73
N ALA A 287 46.13 -23.27 6.93
CA ALA A 287 46.35 -22.42 8.10
C ALA A 287 47.85 -22.09 8.28
N PRO A 288 48.21 -20.86 8.69
CA PRO A 288 49.60 -20.43 8.72
C PRO A 288 50.36 -21.22 9.79
N PRO A 289 51.59 -21.67 9.53
CA PRO A 289 52.39 -22.34 10.55
C PRO A 289 52.76 -21.35 11.68
N ALA A 290 53.06 -21.86 12.88
CA ALA A 290 53.45 -21.03 14.05
C ALA A 290 54.65 -20.09 13.84
N SER A 291 55.45 -20.29 12.79
CA SER A 291 56.55 -19.42 12.39
C SER A 291 56.12 -18.25 11.49
N SER A 292 54.88 -18.23 11.01
CA SER A 292 54.33 -17.19 10.14
C SER A 292 54.00 -15.93 10.94
N HIS A 293 54.13 -14.76 10.29
CA HIS A 293 53.65 -13.49 10.86
C HIS A 293 52.13 -13.35 10.81
N LEU A 294 51.45 -14.24 10.06
CA LEU A 294 49.99 -14.35 10.00
C LEU A 294 49.44 -15.35 11.03
N TYR A 295 50.32 -15.99 11.82
CA TYR A 295 49.89 -16.95 12.83
C TYR A 295 49.31 -16.22 14.05
N ASP A 296 48.14 -16.67 14.48
CA ASP A 296 47.54 -16.25 15.73
C ASP A 296 47.19 -17.48 16.56
N ALA A 297 47.73 -17.56 17.79
CA ALA A 297 47.50 -18.67 18.69
C ALA A 297 46.05 -18.75 19.20
N GLU A 298 45.32 -17.63 19.19
CA GLU A 298 43.92 -17.59 19.59
C GLU A 298 43.03 -18.36 18.60
N PHE A 299 43.31 -18.22 17.31
CA PHE A 299 42.48 -18.77 16.23
C PHE A 299 42.98 -20.11 15.66
N ASP A 300 44.25 -20.47 15.92
CA ASP A 300 44.85 -21.70 15.39
C ASP A 300 44.08 -22.98 15.76
N ALA A 301 43.53 -23.07 16.97
CA ALA A 301 42.76 -24.24 17.38
C ALA A 301 41.50 -24.43 16.51
N GLN A 302 40.68 -23.38 16.37
CA GLN A 302 39.48 -23.39 15.52
C GLN A 302 39.84 -23.60 14.04
N ALA A 303 40.93 -23.02 13.56
CA ALA A 303 41.41 -23.23 12.20
C ALA A 303 41.84 -24.67 11.92
N ARG A 304 42.45 -25.35 12.89
CA ARG A 304 42.77 -26.78 12.78
C ARG A 304 41.52 -27.63 12.72
N ASP A 305 40.56 -27.41 13.61
CA ASP A 305 39.29 -28.15 13.63
C ASP A 305 38.50 -27.93 12.31
N CYS A 306 38.45 -26.69 11.83
CA CYS A 306 37.89 -26.34 10.52
C CYS A 306 38.61 -27.03 9.34
N ALA A 307 39.95 -27.08 9.38
CA ALA A 307 40.73 -27.80 8.38
C ALA A 307 40.49 -29.33 8.43
N GLU A 308 40.25 -29.89 9.61
CA GLU A 308 39.97 -31.32 9.83
C GLU A 308 38.57 -31.73 9.35
N GLY A 309 37.63 -30.79 9.27
CA GLY A 309 36.28 -31.08 8.76
C GLY A 309 35.19 -30.28 9.43
N ASP A 310 35.41 -29.86 10.67
CA ASP A 310 34.34 -29.29 11.50
C ASP A 310 33.87 -27.94 10.95
N MET A 311 32.76 -27.96 10.23
CA MET A 311 32.19 -26.78 9.60
C MET A 311 31.64 -25.79 10.62
N ASN A 312 31.26 -26.26 11.83
CA ASN A 312 30.88 -25.36 12.91
C ASN A 312 32.09 -24.56 13.38
N SER A 313 33.26 -25.22 13.49
CA SER A 313 34.53 -24.52 13.76
C SER A 313 34.91 -23.53 12.66
N CYS A 314 34.59 -23.80 11.38
CA CYS A 314 34.79 -22.82 10.30
C CYS A 314 33.91 -21.58 10.46
N ASP A 315 32.62 -21.78 10.79
CA ASP A 315 31.68 -20.68 11.00
C ASP A 315 32.05 -19.84 12.23
N GLU A 316 32.42 -20.50 13.34
CA GLU A 316 32.92 -19.82 14.53
C GLU A 316 34.22 -19.06 14.26
N LEU A 317 35.14 -19.63 13.50
CA LEU A 317 36.40 -18.97 13.12
C LEU A 317 36.12 -17.68 12.36
N TYR A 318 35.18 -17.70 11.40
CA TYR A 318 34.78 -16.50 10.66
C TYR A 318 34.24 -15.41 11.60
N TRP A 319 33.35 -15.75 12.53
CA TRP A 319 32.72 -14.75 13.41
C TRP A 319 33.63 -14.20 14.52
N ASN A 320 34.63 -14.96 14.94
CA ASN A 320 35.50 -14.58 16.06
C ASN A 320 36.77 -13.85 15.64
N THR A 321 37.10 -13.86 14.35
CA THR A 321 38.33 -13.26 13.82
C THR A 321 38.10 -11.78 13.45
N PRO A 322 39.13 -10.93 13.52
CA PRO A 322 39.02 -9.55 13.06
C PRO A 322 38.70 -9.47 11.56
N VAL A 323 37.99 -8.42 11.16
CA VAL A 323 37.74 -8.11 9.75
C VAL A 323 39.07 -7.89 9.02
N ASP A 324 39.16 -8.40 7.79
CA ASP A 324 40.32 -8.41 6.90
C ASP A 324 41.51 -9.27 7.41
N ASP A 325 41.24 -10.26 8.27
CA ASP A 325 42.24 -11.22 8.77
C ASP A 325 42.36 -12.49 7.91
N PHE A 326 43.51 -13.16 7.94
CA PHE A 326 43.69 -14.45 7.26
C PHE A 326 42.69 -15.49 7.75
N TYR A 327 42.46 -15.57 9.07
CA TYR A 327 41.61 -16.58 9.67
C TYR A 327 40.13 -16.33 9.38
N GLU A 328 39.71 -15.07 9.23
CA GLU A 328 38.36 -14.71 8.75
C GLU A 328 38.12 -15.32 7.37
N TRP A 329 39.03 -15.02 6.43
CA TRP A 329 38.96 -15.56 5.08
C TRP A 329 39.04 -17.11 5.06
N PHE A 330 39.90 -17.70 5.88
CA PHE A 330 40.05 -19.15 5.97
C PHE A 330 38.76 -19.83 6.44
N GLY A 331 38.09 -19.23 7.43
CA GLY A 331 36.76 -19.65 7.89
C GLY A 331 35.69 -19.50 6.80
N ALA A 332 35.62 -18.33 6.14
CA ALA A 332 34.65 -18.07 5.08
C ALA A 332 34.83 -18.99 3.85
N SER A 333 36.04 -19.47 3.56
CA SER A 333 36.28 -20.44 2.46
C SER A 333 35.97 -21.89 2.86
N CYS A 334 35.44 -22.12 4.06
CA CYS A 334 35.25 -23.44 4.66
C CYS A 334 36.55 -24.27 4.63
N ALA A 335 37.66 -23.64 5.02
CA ALA A 335 39.02 -24.18 4.91
C ALA A 335 39.41 -24.58 3.46
N GLY A 336 38.92 -23.81 2.48
CA GLY A 336 39.19 -24.02 1.06
C GLY A 336 38.37 -25.10 0.36
N ARG A 337 37.29 -25.57 0.98
CA ARG A 337 36.37 -26.56 0.36
C ARG A 337 35.46 -25.94 -0.69
N VAL A 338 35.30 -24.63 -0.64
CA VAL A 338 34.58 -23.82 -1.63
C VAL A 338 35.52 -22.80 -2.26
N ASP A 339 35.21 -22.40 -3.49
CA ASP A 339 35.99 -21.45 -4.30
C ASP A 339 35.49 -20.00 -4.18
N HIS A 340 34.59 -19.76 -3.23
CA HIS A 340 33.98 -18.48 -2.91
C HIS A 340 33.84 -18.36 -1.39
N GLU A 341 33.68 -17.13 -0.89
CA GLU A 341 33.43 -16.89 0.53
C GLU A 341 31.97 -17.20 0.88
N VAL A 342 31.78 -17.91 1.99
CA VAL A 342 30.49 -18.26 2.59
C VAL A 342 30.54 -17.77 4.05
N PRO A 343 30.28 -16.47 4.29
CA PRO A 343 30.38 -15.82 5.60
C PRO A 343 29.58 -16.53 6.69
N GLY A 344 30.22 -17.37 7.50
CA GLY A 344 29.58 -18.11 8.59
C GLY A 344 28.45 -19.05 8.15
N GLY A 345 28.47 -19.55 6.91
CA GLY A 345 27.44 -20.43 6.35
C GLY A 345 27.96 -21.80 5.90
N CYS A 346 29.14 -22.21 6.34
CA CYS A 346 29.75 -23.49 5.99
C CYS A 346 28.91 -24.68 6.46
N VAL A 347 28.31 -24.61 7.66
CA VAL A 347 27.41 -25.67 8.15
C VAL A 347 26.17 -25.82 7.28
N ASP A 348 25.57 -24.70 6.87
CA ASP A 348 24.36 -24.73 6.03
C ASP A 348 24.65 -25.29 4.64
N LEU A 349 25.83 -24.99 4.09
CA LEU A 349 26.22 -25.42 2.75
C LEU A 349 26.74 -26.86 2.70
N LEU A 350 27.62 -27.24 3.63
CA LEU A 350 28.37 -28.49 3.59
C LEU A 350 27.93 -29.51 4.66
N GLY A 351 27.05 -29.10 5.58
CA GLY A 351 26.70 -29.87 6.77
C GLY A 351 27.75 -29.71 7.89
N PRO A 352 27.44 -30.11 9.14
CA PRO A 352 28.25 -29.75 10.31
C PRO A 352 29.60 -30.48 10.52
N GLN A 353 30.12 -31.28 9.59
CA GLN A 353 30.82 -32.50 10.03
C GLN A 353 32.33 -32.42 10.30
N ALA A 354 32.70 -32.87 11.51
CA ALA A 354 33.67 -33.95 11.63
C ALA A 354 33.04 -35.13 12.42
N ASP A 355 33.18 -36.35 11.90
CA ASP A 355 33.16 -37.60 12.68
C ASP A 355 34.61 -38.04 12.94
#